data_AF-A0A2E5YND8-F1
#
_entry.id   AF-A0A2E5YND8-F1
#
_cell.length_a   1.000
_cell.length_b   1.000
_cell.length_c   1.000
_cell.angle_alpha   90.00
_cell.angle_beta   90.00
_cell.angle_gamma   90.00
#
_symmetry.space_group_name_H-M   'P 1'
#
loop_
_entity.id
_entity.type
_entity.pdbx_description
1 polymer ?
#
loop_
_entity_poly.entity_id
_entity_poly.type
_entity_poly.pdbx_seq_one_letter_code
_entity_poly.pdbx_strand_id
1 'polypeptide(L)'
;MIRLSSVCLFLLALFATSAPAQEGSGGVAWTERTLELADTLPVQHGGRVKPLGTYAGFQLLRMNGKRSVTTKSGERLGPTAWILDCLFKPDVARTYECFRIQNDEVVQAMGVRGEDKRKSDRYSYNDLEDGLEELFLLADTAHRVVANERSLLQAQTLELASNVRDFLRITGVLSFAREDLPLLGSKGLSEIFAGSSRAGVLVLLESAAELRELWVGLERLPELERDAEQAAAAALSSRIDILLEPTQYTFHIFAPTADAPDEAEWLGIGDAVMHAFADQQSGLECLSGIAALEDLVGLRGDPAAFEARFKELHEGVVGRAVLRGDYDQVPLEVRFYRGDFFYRALLCFLLSFLLCCVSWLVPRSAWVVRGIWASLLGGTGLVILGIVLRCIIRGRPPVSTLYETILFTAVVGVLVAIAIEAMNRQRIAVVVATVLGAGGMFLSMKYELKEAA
;
A
#
# COMPACT_ATOMS: atom_id res chain seq x y z
N MET A 1 8.53 -31.37 42.42
CA MET A 1 8.85 -31.52 40.98
C MET A 1 7.59 -31.30 40.15
N ILE A 2 7.11 -30.05 40.08
CA ILE A 2 6.01 -29.63 39.21
C ILE A 2 6.67 -29.04 37.95
N ARG A 3 6.28 -29.60 36.80
CA ARG A 3 7.03 -29.57 35.54
C ARG A 3 7.27 -28.15 35.01
N LEU A 4 8.55 -27.84 34.75
CA LEU A 4 9.02 -26.71 33.92
C LEU A 4 8.44 -26.72 32.49
N SER A 5 7.78 -27.80 32.08
CA SER A 5 7.22 -28.00 30.74
C SER A 5 6.01 -27.13 30.42
N SER A 6 5.27 -26.64 31.43
CA SER A 6 4.03 -25.89 31.20
C SER A 6 4.24 -24.38 30.96
N VAL A 7 5.36 -23.83 31.44
CA VAL A 7 5.68 -22.39 31.28
C VAL A 7 6.32 -22.11 29.92
N CYS A 8 7.07 -23.06 29.35
CA CYS A 8 7.58 -22.95 27.98
C CYS A 8 6.49 -23.10 26.90
N LEU A 9 5.45 -23.90 27.15
CA LEU A 9 4.34 -24.06 26.19
C LEU A 9 3.48 -22.78 26.08
N PHE A 10 3.33 -22.02 27.18
CA PHE A 10 2.54 -20.79 27.17
C PHE A 10 3.24 -19.63 26.45
N LEU A 11 4.58 -19.61 26.42
CA LEU A 11 5.36 -18.62 25.67
C LEU A 11 5.50 -18.95 24.18
N LEU A 12 5.36 -20.23 23.79
CA LEU A 12 5.33 -20.65 22.39
C LEU A 12 3.96 -20.44 21.72
N ALA A 13 2.88 -20.39 22.50
CA ALA A 13 1.53 -20.09 21.98
C ALA A 13 1.35 -18.62 21.52
N LEU A 14 2.22 -17.71 21.95
CA LEU A 14 2.26 -16.31 21.49
C LEU A 14 2.95 -16.14 20.12
N PHE A 15 3.55 -17.20 19.57
CA PHE A 15 4.17 -17.22 18.24
C PHE A 15 3.36 -18.03 17.21
N ALA A 16 2.14 -18.48 17.57
CA ALA A 16 1.24 -19.09 16.60
C ALA A 16 0.71 -18.00 15.65
N THR A 17 1.42 -17.86 14.53
CA THR A 17 0.93 -17.19 13.33
C THR A 17 -0.39 -17.82 12.94
N SER A 18 -1.48 -17.07 13.11
CA SER A 18 -2.76 -17.41 12.49
C SER A 18 -2.60 -17.23 10.98
N ALA A 19 -2.33 -18.33 10.27
CA ALA A 19 -2.55 -18.44 8.83
C ALA A 19 -4.07 -18.30 8.54
N PRO A 20 -4.45 -17.79 7.37
CA PRO A 20 -5.77 -17.21 7.16
C PRO A 20 -6.81 -18.31 6.91
N ALA A 21 -7.98 -18.15 7.52
CA ALA A 21 -9.19 -18.78 7.00
C ALA A 21 -9.64 -17.95 5.79
N GLN A 22 -9.26 -18.41 4.59
CA GLN A 22 -9.88 -18.01 3.34
C GLN A 22 -11.28 -18.62 3.29
N GLU A 23 -12.30 -17.78 3.41
CA GLU A 23 -13.56 -17.88 2.67
C GLU A 23 -14.50 -16.75 3.14
N GLY A 24 -14.54 -15.67 2.36
CA GLY A 24 -15.74 -14.86 2.23
C GLY A 24 -15.50 -13.40 1.91
N SER A 25 -15.53 -13.02 0.63
CA SER A 25 -16.24 -11.81 0.22
C SER A 25 -16.44 -11.83 -1.30
N GLY A 26 -17.63 -12.23 -1.76
CA GLY A 26 -18.26 -11.86 -3.03
C GLY A 26 -17.54 -12.10 -4.37
N GLY A 27 -16.27 -12.52 -4.38
CA GLY A 27 -15.44 -12.72 -5.55
C GLY A 27 -14.41 -13.83 -5.32
N VAL A 28 -13.81 -14.31 -6.41
CA VAL A 28 -12.88 -15.44 -6.36
C VAL A 28 -11.61 -15.02 -5.60
N ALA A 29 -11.18 -15.83 -4.62
CA ALA A 29 -10.00 -15.51 -3.81
C ALA A 29 -8.70 -15.54 -4.64
N TRP A 30 -7.73 -14.71 -4.28
CA TRP A 30 -6.40 -14.75 -4.87
C TRP A 30 -5.65 -16.00 -4.42
N THR A 31 -4.88 -16.61 -5.33
CA THR A 31 -3.99 -17.72 -4.96
C THR A 31 -2.84 -17.21 -4.08
N GLU A 32 -2.30 -18.08 -3.22
CA GLU A 32 -1.13 -17.73 -2.40
C GLU A 32 0.05 -17.26 -3.27
N ARG A 33 0.25 -17.92 -4.42
CA ARG A 33 1.33 -17.57 -5.35
C ARG A 33 1.12 -16.19 -6.00
N THR A 34 -0.12 -15.83 -6.33
CA THR A 34 -0.44 -14.47 -6.79
C THR A 34 -0.06 -13.43 -5.74
N LEU A 35 -0.37 -13.69 -4.46
CA LEU A 35 -0.01 -12.79 -3.36
C LEU A 35 1.51 -12.69 -3.17
N GLU A 36 2.26 -13.78 -3.30
CA GLU A 36 3.73 -13.78 -3.24
C GLU A 36 4.37 -12.96 -4.37
N LEU A 37 3.86 -13.11 -5.60
CA LEU A 37 4.31 -12.33 -6.75
C LEU A 37 4.00 -10.85 -6.54
N ALA A 38 2.78 -10.52 -6.13
CA ALA A 38 2.38 -9.14 -5.86
C ALA A 38 3.18 -8.51 -4.71
N ASP A 39 3.53 -9.27 -3.66
CA ASP A 39 4.37 -8.82 -2.56
C ASP A 39 5.75 -8.34 -3.03
N THR A 40 6.27 -8.92 -4.12
CA THR A 40 7.62 -8.66 -4.63
C THR A 40 7.63 -7.89 -5.94
N LEU A 41 6.47 -7.44 -6.43
CA LEU A 41 6.37 -6.59 -7.61
C LEU A 41 6.97 -5.21 -7.26
N PRO A 42 8.02 -4.76 -7.95
CA PRO A 42 8.65 -3.49 -7.65
C PRO A 42 7.81 -2.35 -8.24
N VAL A 43 7.58 -1.31 -7.44
CA VAL A 43 6.88 -0.09 -7.86
C VAL A 43 7.62 1.13 -7.33
N GLN A 44 7.66 2.20 -8.09
CA GLN A 44 8.23 3.47 -7.65
C GLN A 44 7.13 4.38 -7.08
N HIS A 45 7.35 4.92 -5.89
CA HIS A 45 6.46 5.92 -5.30
C HIS A 45 7.24 6.86 -4.38
N GLY A 46 7.12 8.17 -4.61
CA GLY A 46 7.89 9.19 -3.90
C GLY A 46 9.40 9.04 -4.17
N GLY A 47 9.78 8.78 -5.42
CA GLY A 47 11.17 8.65 -5.88
C GLY A 47 11.91 7.37 -5.46
N ARG A 48 11.26 6.45 -4.72
CA ARG A 48 11.89 5.20 -4.27
C ARG A 48 11.17 3.98 -4.81
N VAL A 49 11.92 3.04 -5.39
CA VAL A 49 11.46 1.70 -5.74
C VAL A 49 11.28 0.87 -4.48
N LYS A 50 10.09 0.28 -4.32
CA LYS A 50 9.71 -0.53 -3.15
C LYS A 50 8.75 -1.64 -3.58
N PRO A 51 8.53 -2.68 -2.76
CA PRO A 51 7.55 -3.69 -3.08
C PRO A 51 6.12 -3.13 -3.06
N LEU A 52 5.25 -3.58 -3.97
CA LEU A 52 3.84 -3.19 -4.01
C LEU A 52 3.13 -3.47 -2.67
N GLY A 53 3.43 -4.60 -2.02
CA GLY A 53 2.89 -4.92 -0.69
C GLY A 53 3.30 -3.89 0.38
N THR A 54 4.48 -3.28 0.26
CA THR A 54 4.91 -2.20 1.16
C THR A 54 4.13 -0.91 0.87
N TYR A 55 4.01 -0.53 -0.41
CA TYR A 55 3.18 0.61 -0.81
C TYR A 55 1.75 0.45 -0.26
N ALA A 56 1.13 -0.71 -0.51
CA ALA A 56 -0.19 -1.05 0.01
C ALA A 56 -0.26 -0.98 1.53
N GLY A 57 0.76 -1.47 2.22
CA GLY A 57 0.87 -1.44 3.68
C GLY A 57 0.84 -0.01 4.23
N PHE A 58 1.49 0.95 3.57
CA PHE A 58 1.45 2.35 3.98
C PHE A 58 0.12 3.02 3.65
N GLN A 59 -0.45 2.77 2.46
CA GLN A 59 -1.77 3.31 2.10
C GLN A 59 -2.85 2.85 3.10
N LEU A 60 -2.86 1.57 3.42
CA LEU A 60 -3.84 1.01 4.36
C LEU A 60 -3.57 1.46 5.81
N LEU A 61 -2.30 1.59 6.20
CA LEU A 61 -1.94 2.13 7.52
C LEU A 61 -2.45 3.56 7.69
N ARG A 62 -2.31 4.40 6.66
CA ARG A 62 -2.82 5.77 6.64
C ARG A 62 -4.34 5.83 6.75
N MET A 63 -5.05 5.09 5.89
CA MET A 63 -6.52 5.14 5.83
C MET A 63 -7.17 4.48 7.06
N ASN A 64 -6.61 3.36 7.52
CA ASN A 64 -7.27 2.46 8.47
C ASN A 64 -6.62 2.43 9.87
N GLY A 65 -5.47 3.09 10.02
CA GLY A 65 -4.62 3.00 11.21
C GLY A 65 -4.05 1.60 11.47
N LYS A 66 -4.15 0.67 10.50
CA LYS A 66 -3.69 -0.72 10.59
C LYS A 66 -3.29 -1.23 9.21
N ARG A 67 -2.31 -2.14 9.12
CA ARG A 67 -1.95 -2.85 7.88
C ARG A 67 -2.85 -4.05 7.57
N SER A 68 -4.13 -3.94 7.90
CA SER A 68 -5.12 -4.99 7.61
C SER A 68 -6.50 -4.37 7.57
N VAL A 69 -7.39 -4.92 6.75
CA VAL A 69 -8.80 -4.55 6.73
C VAL A 69 -9.68 -5.75 7.04
N THR A 70 -10.84 -5.51 7.62
CA THR A 70 -11.86 -6.53 7.83
C THR A 70 -12.91 -6.41 6.73
N THR A 71 -13.23 -7.51 6.06
CA THR A 71 -14.32 -7.56 5.07
C THR A 71 -15.68 -7.61 5.77
N LYS A 72 -16.78 -7.43 5.01
CA LYS A 72 -18.13 -7.55 5.56
C LYS A 72 -18.46 -8.94 6.13
N SER A 73 -17.75 -9.99 5.71
CA SER A 73 -17.92 -11.35 6.26
C SER A 73 -17.17 -11.57 7.58
N GLY A 74 -16.30 -10.63 7.97
CA GLY A 74 -15.40 -10.77 9.12
C GLY A 74 -14.00 -11.30 8.78
N GLU A 75 -13.71 -11.61 7.51
CA GLU A 75 -12.37 -12.02 7.07
C GLU A 75 -11.36 -10.87 7.20
N ARG A 76 -10.12 -11.18 7.59
CA ARG A 76 -9.04 -10.18 7.67
C ARG A 76 -8.12 -10.28 6.47
N LEU A 77 -8.06 -9.21 5.69
CA LEU A 77 -7.17 -9.09 4.54
C LEU A 77 -5.89 -8.33 4.92
N GLY A 78 -4.76 -8.86 4.47
CA GLY A 78 -3.48 -8.15 4.51
C GLY A 78 -3.37 -7.09 3.40
N PRO A 79 -2.30 -6.27 3.39
CA PRO A 79 -2.18 -5.15 2.46
C PRO A 79 -2.17 -5.57 0.99
N THR A 80 -1.51 -6.68 0.68
CA THR A 80 -1.33 -7.14 -0.70
C THR A 80 -2.62 -7.66 -1.31
N ALA A 81 -3.39 -8.44 -0.55
CA ALA A 81 -4.74 -8.84 -0.97
C ALA A 81 -5.64 -7.61 -1.14
N TRP A 82 -5.59 -6.67 -0.18
CA TRP A 82 -6.38 -5.44 -0.24
C TRP A 82 -6.09 -4.61 -1.49
N ILE A 83 -4.82 -4.39 -1.85
CA ILE A 83 -4.51 -3.58 -3.03
C ILE A 83 -4.87 -4.30 -4.34
N LEU A 84 -4.73 -5.63 -4.41
CA LEU A 84 -5.21 -6.39 -5.55
C LEU A 84 -6.73 -6.29 -5.70
N ASP A 85 -7.48 -6.32 -4.59
CA ASP A 85 -8.92 -6.08 -4.63
C ASP A 85 -9.23 -4.64 -5.05
N CYS A 86 -8.50 -3.62 -4.57
CA CYS A 86 -8.68 -2.26 -5.04
C CYS A 86 -8.43 -2.13 -6.56
N LEU A 87 -7.36 -2.75 -7.07
CA LEU A 87 -6.96 -2.65 -8.47
C LEU A 87 -7.90 -3.45 -9.39
N PHE A 88 -8.27 -4.68 -9.03
CA PHE A 88 -8.97 -5.60 -9.93
C PHE A 88 -10.44 -5.84 -9.58
N LYS A 89 -10.87 -5.57 -8.34
CA LYS A 89 -12.24 -5.78 -7.84
C LYS A 89 -12.73 -4.53 -7.07
N PRO A 90 -12.70 -3.34 -7.68
CA PRO A 90 -12.98 -2.08 -6.96
C PRO A 90 -14.35 -2.06 -6.28
N ASP A 91 -15.37 -2.67 -6.87
CA ASP A 91 -16.71 -2.76 -6.28
C ASP A 91 -16.72 -3.55 -4.97
N VAL A 92 -15.92 -4.62 -4.88
CA VAL A 92 -15.75 -5.39 -3.65
C VAL A 92 -14.95 -4.57 -2.64
N ALA A 93 -13.85 -3.95 -3.07
CA ALA A 93 -12.99 -3.14 -2.21
C ALA A 93 -13.73 -1.95 -1.57
N ARG A 94 -14.69 -1.35 -2.28
CA ARG A 94 -15.54 -0.27 -1.75
C ARG A 94 -16.40 -0.68 -0.56
N THR A 95 -16.62 -1.99 -0.36
CA THR A 95 -17.38 -2.52 0.79
C THR A 95 -16.54 -2.69 2.07
N TYR A 96 -15.20 -2.60 1.97
CA TYR A 96 -14.30 -2.83 3.09
C TYR A 96 -14.22 -1.62 4.01
N GLU A 97 -14.22 -1.85 5.32
CA GLU A 97 -14.12 -0.78 6.33
C GLU A 97 -12.68 -0.25 6.44
N CYS A 98 -12.24 0.46 5.40
CA CYS A 98 -10.87 0.97 5.23
C CYS A 98 -10.64 2.34 5.88
N PHE A 99 -11.68 3.13 6.16
CA PHE A 99 -11.54 4.50 6.63
C PHE A 99 -11.78 4.58 8.13
N ARG A 100 -10.74 4.90 8.89
CA ARG A 100 -10.87 5.16 10.32
C ARG A 100 -11.21 6.63 10.57
N ILE A 101 -12.39 6.91 11.07
CA ILE A 101 -12.88 8.26 11.41
C ILE A 101 -13.03 8.34 12.93
N GLN A 102 -12.16 9.12 13.58
CA GLN A 102 -12.14 9.23 15.04
C GLN A 102 -13.10 10.28 15.59
N ASN A 103 -13.50 11.24 14.76
CA ASN A 103 -14.38 12.33 15.15
C ASN A 103 -15.70 12.24 14.40
N ASP A 104 -16.73 11.82 15.11
CA ASP A 104 -18.09 11.68 14.58
C ASP A 104 -18.67 13.00 14.06
N GLU A 105 -18.15 14.16 14.50
CA GLU A 105 -18.56 15.46 13.97
C GLU A 105 -18.23 15.59 12.47
N VAL A 106 -17.17 14.93 11.99
CA VAL A 106 -16.84 14.92 10.54
C VAL A 106 -17.95 14.22 9.76
N VAL A 107 -18.38 13.04 10.24
CA VAL A 107 -19.45 12.24 9.62
C VAL A 107 -20.79 12.98 9.67
N GLN A 108 -21.08 13.64 10.79
CA GLN A 108 -22.28 14.46 10.95
C GLN A 108 -22.28 15.67 10.01
N ALA A 109 -21.14 16.35 9.86
CA ALA A 109 -20.98 17.49 8.96
C ALA A 109 -21.16 17.10 7.49
N MET A 110 -20.73 15.89 7.11
CA MET A 110 -20.96 15.32 5.77
C MET A 110 -22.43 14.94 5.51
N GLY A 111 -23.30 14.98 6.51
CA GLY A 111 -24.70 14.55 6.38
C GLY A 111 -24.92 13.04 6.37
N VAL A 112 -23.88 12.24 6.62
CA VAL A 112 -23.98 10.77 6.68
C VAL A 112 -24.66 10.36 7.99
N ARG A 113 -25.92 9.91 7.91
CA ARG A 113 -26.72 9.49 9.07
C ARG A 113 -26.72 7.96 9.21
N GLY A 114 -25.79 7.42 9.99
CA GLY A 114 -25.82 6.00 10.35
C GLY A 114 -26.55 5.77 11.68
N GLU A 115 -27.79 5.29 11.65
CA GLU A 115 -28.51 4.88 12.88
C GLU A 115 -27.81 3.68 13.59
N ASP A 116 -27.08 2.84 12.85
CA ASP A 116 -26.43 1.62 13.35
C ASP A 116 -24.89 1.70 13.54
N LYS A 117 -24.23 2.74 13.02
CA LYS A 117 -22.75 2.81 12.95
C LYS A 117 -22.04 3.39 14.17
N ARG A 118 -22.77 3.90 15.18
CA ARG A 118 -22.20 4.50 16.42
C ARG A 118 -21.29 3.56 17.25
N LYS A 119 -21.13 2.28 16.87
CA LYS A 119 -20.31 1.28 17.58
C LYS A 119 -18.91 1.06 16.97
N SER A 120 -18.61 1.58 15.78
CA SER A 120 -17.31 1.39 15.11
C SER A 120 -16.77 2.73 14.58
N ASP A 121 -15.47 2.95 14.74
CA ASP A 121 -14.75 4.09 14.16
C ASP A 121 -14.36 3.86 12.69
N ARG A 122 -14.81 2.75 12.06
CA ARG A 122 -14.42 2.34 10.71
C ARG A 122 -15.60 2.35 9.73
N TYR A 123 -15.34 2.94 8.58
CA TYR A 123 -16.30 3.16 7.52
C TYR A 123 -15.75 2.59 6.21
N SER A 124 -16.64 2.01 5.41
CA SER A 124 -16.36 1.65 4.03
C SER A 124 -16.61 2.84 3.11
N TYR A 125 -16.15 2.75 1.86
CA TYR A 125 -16.45 3.78 0.86
C TYR A 125 -17.97 3.91 0.68
N ASN A 126 -18.68 2.79 0.58
CA ASN A 126 -20.14 2.77 0.44
C ASN A 126 -20.87 3.37 1.64
N ASP A 127 -20.29 3.32 2.85
CA ASP A 127 -20.88 3.96 4.02
C ASP A 127 -20.78 5.49 3.95
N LEU A 128 -19.84 6.03 3.17
CA LEU A 128 -19.55 7.46 3.05
C LEU A 128 -20.11 8.07 1.76
N GLU A 129 -20.53 7.23 0.81
CA GLU A 129 -20.87 7.60 -0.58
C GLU A 129 -21.84 8.80 -0.66
N ASP A 130 -22.93 8.75 0.12
CA ASP A 130 -23.95 9.81 0.16
C ASP A 130 -23.43 11.17 0.65
N GLY A 131 -22.32 11.20 1.39
CA GLY A 131 -21.73 12.41 1.97
C GLY A 131 -20.42 12.86 1.32
N LEU A 132 -19.97 12.21 0.22
CA LEU A 132 -18.68 12.52 -0.39
C LEU A 132 -18.61 13.90 -1.02
N GLU A 133 -19.69 14.37 -1.64
CA GLU A 133 -19.75 15.70 -2.22
C GLU A 133 -19.52 16.77 -1.13
N GLU A 134 -20.27 16.67 -0.03
CA GLU A 134 -20.13 17.57 1.11
C GLU A 134 -18.74 17.46 1.75
N LEU A 135 -18.18 16.26 1.89
CA LEU A 135 -16.81 16.06 2.38
C LEU A 135 -15.79 16.86 1.56
N PHE A 136 -15.86 16.80 0.23
CA PHE A 136 -14.91 17.50 -0.63
C PHE A 136 -15.13 19.02 -0.61
N LEU A 137 -16.37 19.50 -0.48
CA LEU A 137 -16.67 20.92 -0.29
C LEU A 137 -16.09 21.44 1.05
N LEU A 138 -16.35 20.72 2.15
CA LEU A 138 -15.79 21.07 3.46
C LEU A 138 -14.25 21.00 3.45
N ALA A 139 -13.67 20.04 2.75
CA ALA A 139 -12.22 19.95 2.60
C ALA A 139 -11.64 21.12 1.81
N ASP A 140 -12.28 21.60 0.73
CA ASP A 140 -11.81 22.79 0.00
C ASP A 140 -11.82 24.03 0.89
N THR A 141 -12.90 24.24 1.65
CA THR A 141 -12.98 25.37 2.60
C THR A 141 -11.93 25.28 3.69
N ALA A 142 -11.69 24.09 4.26
CA ALA A 142 -10.66 23.84 5.26
C ALA A 142 -9.23 24.02 4.69
N HIS A 143 -9.00 23.68 3.42
CA HIS A 143 -7.69 23.81 2.78
C HIS A 143 -7.22 25.27 2.71
N ARG A 144 -8.17 26.20 2.52
CA ARG A 144 -7.93 27.65 2.45
C ARG A 144 -7.52 28.27 3.79
N VAL A 145 -7.77 27.59 4.91
CA VAL A 145 -7.32 28.02 6.24
C VAL A 145 -5.85 27.63 6.43
N VAL A 146 -5.05 28.49 7.04
CA VAL A 146 -3.63 28.23 7.31
C VAL A 146 -3.48 27.05 8.29
N ALA A 147 -2.51 26.17 8.04
CA ALA A 147 -2.39 24.87 8.73
C ALA A 147 -2.38 24.94 10.26
N ASN A 148 -1.78 25.99 10.85
CA ASN A 148 -1.69 26.20 12.30
C ASN A 148 -2.95 26.84 12.91
N GLU A 149 -3.86 27.36 12.09
CA GLU A 149 -5.12 27.99 12.51
C GLU A 149 -6.33 27.07 12.30
N ARG A 150 -6.13 25.91 11.64
CA ARG A 150 -7.19 24.93 11.40
C ARG A 150 -7.70 24.36 12.71
N SER A 151 -9.03 24.28 12.83
CA SER A 151 -9.67 23.53 13.91
C SER A 151 -9.38 22.04 13.77
N LEU A 152 -9.55 21.27 14.85
CA LEU A 152 -9.42 19.82 14.82
C LEU A 152 -10.35 19.19 13.78
N LEU A 153 -11.60 19.67 13.72
CA LEU A 153 -12.60 19.24 12.74
C LEU A 153 -12.08 19.47 11.31
N GLN A 154 -11.60 20.67 10.99
CA GLN A 154 -11.05 21.00 9.66
C GLN A 154 -9.86 20.12 9.28
N ALA A 155 -8.94 19.87 10.22
CA ALA A 155 -7.79 19.00 9.98
C ALA A 155 -8.22 17.56 9.68
N GLN A 156 -9.19 17.03 10.43
CA GLN A 156 -9.70 15.67 10.24
C GLN A 156 -10.56 15.52 8.98
N THR A 157 -11.32 16.56 8.60
CA THR A 157 -12.03 16.61 7.31
C THR A 157 -11.05 16.55 6.14
N LEU A 158 -9.94 17.31 6.20
CA LEU A 158 -8.88 17.26 5.19
C LEU A 158 -8.22 15.88 5.09
N GLU A 159 -7.92 15.26 6.24
CA GLU A 159 -7.35 13.92 6.32
C GLU A 159 -8.28 12.88 5.67
N LEU A 160 -9.57 12.89 6.03
CA LEU A 160 -10.56 11.98 5.45
C LEU A 160 -10.72 12.20 3.94
N ALA A 161 -10.82 13.45 3.48
CA ALA A 161 -10.93 13.76 2.05
C ALA A 161 -9.69 13.31 1.27
N SER A 162 -8.48 13.49 1.83
CA SER A 162 -7.25 12.96 1.21
C SER A 162 -7.26 11.44 1.12
N ASN A 163 -7.67 10.77 2.21
CA ASN A 163 -7.74 9.32 2.26
C ASN A 163 -8.74 8.76 1.23
N VAL A 164 -9.93 9.36 1.13
CA VAL A 164 -10.95 8.96 0.15
C VAL A 164 -10.47 9.22 -1.28
N ARG A 165 -9.85 10.37 -1.55
CA ARG A 165 -9.27 10.68 -2.87
C ARG A 165 -8.21 9.67 -3.27
N ASP A 166 -7.31 9.32 -2.36
CA ASP A 166 -6.25 8.36 -2.64
C ASP A 166 -6.79 6.94 -2.83
N PHE A 167 -7.86 6.56 -2.11
CA PHE A 167 -8.57 5.31 -2.36
C PHE A 167 -9.22 5.28 -3.75
N LEU A 168 -9.86 6.39 -4.16
CA LEU A 168 -10.44 6.53 -5.50
C LEU A 168 -9.37 6.45 -6.60
N ARG A 169 -8.20 7.08 -6.38
CA ARG A 169 -7.05 6.97 -7.29
C ARG A 169 -6.57 5.54 -7.43
N ILE A 170 -6.34 4.82 -6.33
CA ILE A 170 -5.90 3.42 -6.37
C ILE A 170 -6.93 2.54 -7.08
N THR A 171 -8.21 2.67 -6.71
CA THR A 171 -9.27 1.88 -7.35
C THR A 171 -9.45 2.24 -8.83
N GLY A 172 -9.12 3.46 -9.24
CA GLY A 172 -9.18 3.95 -10.60
C GLY A 172 -7.99 3.58 -11.50
N VAL A 173 -6.88 3.05 -10.96
CA VAL A 173 -5.65 2.78 -11.73
C VAL A 173 -5.90 1.94 -12.99
N LEU A 174 -6.80 0.96 -12.92
CA LEU A 174 -7.14 0.06 -14.04
C LEU A 174 -8.49 0.40 -14.67
N SER A 175 -9.03 1.61 -14.49
CA SER A 175 -10.31 1.98 -15.11
C SER A 175 -10.24 1.99 -16.62
N PHE A 176 -9.09 2.39 -17.16
CA PHE A 176 -8.80 2.30 -18.59
C PHE A 176 -8.94 0.89 -19.17
N ALA A 177 -8.80 -0.16 -18.36
CA ALA A 177 -8.90 -1.55 -18.78
C ALA A 177 -10.29 -2.18 -18.52
N ARG A 178 -11.19 -1.45 -17.85
CA ARG A 178 -12.51 -1.94 -17.44
C ARG A 178 -13.67 -1.30 -18.19
N GLU A 179 -13.50 -0.06 -18.61
CA GLU A 179 -14.56 0.71 -19.26
C GLU A 179 -14.47 0.63 -20.77
N ASP A 180 -15.63 0.56 -21.42
CA ASP A 180 -15.74 0.64 -22.86
C ASP A 180 -15.47 2.07 -23.34
N LEU A 181 -14.79 2.19 -24.48
CA LEU A 181 -14.48 3.48 -25.08
C LEU A 181 -15.70 4.02 -25.86
N PRO A 182 -16.11 5.28 -25.65
CA PRO A 182 -17.31 5.83 -26.26
C PRO A 182 -17.11 6.05 -27.77
N LEU A 183 -17.94 5.39 -28.58
CA LEU A 183 -17.91 5.51 -30.05
C LEU A 183 -18.83 6.62 -30.58
N LEU A 184 -19.77 7.11 -29.75
CA LEU A 184 -20.74 8.19 -30.05
C LEU A 184 -21.40 8.17 -31.44
N GLY A 185 -21.58 6.99 -32.04
CA GLY A 185 -22.20 6.86 -33.36
C GLY A 185 -21.35 7.38 -34.53
N SER A 186 -20.06 7.65 -34.30
CA SER A 186 -19.09 7.91 -35.37
C SER A 186 -19.02 6.69 -36.30
N LYS A 187 -19.12 6.92 -37.61
CA LYS A 187 -19.01 5.83 -38.59
C LYS A 187 -17.56 5.36 -38.65
N GLY A 188 -16.61 6.29 -38.69
CA GLY A 188 -15.18 6.00 -38.79
C GLY A 188 -14.67 5.21 -37.58
N LEU A 189 -14.94 5.66 -36.36
CA LEU A 189 -14.55 4.94 -35.15
C LEU A 189 -15.32 3.63 -35.02
N SER A 190 -16.61 3.58 -35.37
CA SER A 190 -17.35 2.31 -35.35
C SER A 190 -16.80 1.30 -36.34
N GLU A 191 -16.31 1.72 -37.51
CA GLU A 191 -15.65 0.85 -38.49
C GLU A 191 -14.28 0.37 -38.00
N ILE A 192 -13.46 1.26 -37.42
CA ILE A 192 -12.14 0.92 -36.87
C ILE A 192 -12.25 -0.08 -35.73
N PHE A 193 -13.23 0.10 -34.83
CA PHE A 193 -13.43 -0.76 -33.67
C PHE A 193 -14.44 -1.89 -33.94
N ALA A 194 -14.96 -2.04 -35.16
CA ALA A 194 -15.87 -3.11 -35.52
C ALA A 194 -15.18 -4.47 -35.39
N GLY A 195 -15.55 -5.23 -34.36
CA GLY A 195 -15.02 -6.58 -34.11
C GLY A 195 -13.88 -6.64 -33.09
N SER A 196 -13.44 -5.51 -32.54
CA SER A 196 -12.52 -5.49 -31.40
C SER A 196 -13.21 -6.04 -30.17
N SER A 197 -12.82 -7.24 -29.73
CA SER A 197 -13.32 -7.87 -28.50
C SER A 197 -12.60 -7.40 -27.23
N ARG A 198 -11.60 -6.52 -27.38
CA ARG A 198 -10.79 -6.01 -26.28
C ARG A 198 -11.39 -4.70 -25.75
N ALA A 199 -11.51 -4.62 -24.43
CA ALA A 199 -11.76 -3.36 -23.74
C ALA A 199 -10.41 -2.69 -23.45
N GLY A 200 -10.38 -1.37 -23.51
CA GLY A 200 -9.26 -0.55 -23.05
C GLY A 200 -8.43 0.16 -24.10
N VAL A 201 -7.31 0.72 -23.67
CA VAL A 201 -6.50 1.67 -24.47
C VAL A 201 -5.56 0.95 -25.44
N LEU A 202 -5.31 -0.35 -25.27
CA LEU A 202 -4.50 -1.12 -26.21
C LEU A 202 -5.13 -1.16 -27.60
N VAL A 203 -6.47 -1.26 -27.69
CA VAL A 203 -7.19 -1.24 -28.97
C VAL A 203 -6.89 0.05 -29.75
N LEU A 204 -6.75 1.17 -29.06
CA LEU A 204 -6.40 2.43 -29.69
C LEU A 204 -4.96 2.46 -30.21
N LEU A 205 -4.04 1.79 -29.49
CA LEU A 205 -2.64 1.66 -29.89
C LEU A 205 -2.48 0.70 -31.08
N GLU A 206 -3.25 -0.40 -31.08
CA GLU A 206 -3.34 -1.36 -32.18
C GLU A 206 -3.92 -0.70 -33.45
N SER A 207 -4.94 0.14 -33.29
CA SER A 207 -5.59 0.88 -34.39
C SER A 207 -5.00 2.28 -34.67
N ALA A 208 -3.77 2.56 -34.21
CA ALA A 208 -3.20 3.90 -34.29
C ALA A 208 -2.99 4.41 -35.72
N ALA A 209 -2.73 3.51 -36.67
CA ALA A 209 -2.55 3.85 -38.09
C ALA A 209 -3.89 4.24 -38.72
N GLU A 210 -4.93 3.44 -38.49
CA GLU A 210 -6.29 3.65 -38.97
C GLU A 210 -6.90 4.92 -38.38
N LEU A 211 -6.65 5.19 -37.09
CA LEU A 211 -7.05 6.44 -36.44
C LEU A 211 -6.37 7.65 -37.07
N ARG A 212 -5.08 7.53 -37.41
CA ARG A 212 -4.34 8.60 -38.12
C ARG A 212 -4.90 8.83 -39.51
N GLU A 213 -5.24 7.77 -40.24
CA GLU A 213 -5.87 7.88 -41.57
C GLU A 213 -7.26 8.52 -41.50
N LEU A 214 -8.08 8.15 -40.50
CA LEU A 214 -9.37 8.79 -40.24
C LEU A 214 -9.18 10.30 -39.99
N TRP A 215 -8.19 10.69 -39.19
CA TRP A 215 -7.92 12.11 -38.91
C TRP A 215 -7.48 12.89 -40.13
N VAL A 216 -6.59 12.34 -40.96
CA VAL A 216 -6.17 12.97 -42.22
C VAL A 216 -7.32 13.02 -43.23
N GLY A 217 -8.23 12.05 -43.18
CA GLY A 217 -9.40 11.95 -44.07
C GLY A 217 -10.54 12.92 -43.75
N LEU A 218 -10.59 13.48 -42.54
CA LEU A 218 -11.71 14.32 -42.07
C LEU A 218 -12.02 15.52 -42.97
N GLU A 219 -10.99 16.17 -43.52
CA GLU A 219 -11.16 17.36 -44.36
C GLU A 219 -11.96 17.07 -45.64
N ARG A 220 -12.06 15.78 -46.03
CA ARG A 220 -12.75 15.33 -47.25
C ARG A 220 -14.22 14.99 -47.00
N LEU A 221 -14.66 14.91 -45.75
CA LEU A 221 -16.03 14.55 -45.38
C LEU A 221 -16.99 15.75 -45.49
N PRO A 222 -18.29 15.51 -45.76
CA PRO A 222 -19.33 16.53 -45.64
C PRO A 222 -19.35 17.13 -44.22
N GLU A 223 -19.71 18.42 -44.10
CA GLU A 223 -19.66 19.18 -42.83
C GLU A 223 -20.33 18.47 -41.66
N LEU A 224 -21.57 17.97 -41.84
CA LEU A 224 -22.30 17.24 -40.80
C LEU A 224 -21.60 15.95 -40.33
N GLU A 225 -20.98 15.20 -41.24
CA GLU A 225 -20.27 13.96 -40.89
C GLU A 225 -18.93 14.28 -40.24
N ARG A 226 -18.20 15.28 -40.74
CA ARG A 226 -16.96 15.77 -40.14
C ARG A 226 -17.17 16.24 -38.70
N ASP A 227 -18.21 17.02 -38.44
CA ASP A 227 -18.50 17.55 -37.11
C ASP A 227 -18.85 16.42 -36.12
N ALA A 228 -19.57 15.39 -36.59
CA ALA A 228 -19.87 14.20 -35.80
C ALA A 228 -18.61 13.40 -35.44
N GLU A 229 -17.71 13.17 -36.41
CA GLU A 229 -16.43 12.50 -36.19
C GLU A 229 -15.53 13.30 -35.23
N GLN A 230 -15.46 14.62 -35.36
CA GLN A 230 -14.71 15.49 -34.45
C GLN A 230 -15.28 15.50 -33.03
N ALA A 231 -16.59 15.52 -32.87
CA ALA A 231 -17.23 15.43 -31.56
C ALA A 231 -16.96 14.07 -30.88
N ALA A 232 -17.02 12.98 -31.64
CA ALA A 232 -16.66 11.65 -31.16
C ALA A 232 -15.19 11.56 -30.77
N ALA A 233 -14.28 12.15 -31.56
CA ALA A 233 -12.86 12.30 -31.24
C ALA A 233 -12.62 12.96 -29.88
N ALA A 234 -13.24 14.12 -29.68
CA ALA A 234 -13.07 14.95 -28.50
C ALA A 234 -13.60 14.22 -27.26
N ALA A 235 -14.75 13.55 -27.39
CA ALA A 235 -15.31 12.74 -26.31
C ALA A 235 -14.44 11.52 -25.99
N LEU A 236 -13.88 10.85 -27.00
CA LEU A 236 -12.96 9.72 -26.81
C LEU A 236 -11.69 10.17 -26.10
N SER A 237 -11.05 11.26 -26.57
CA SER A 237 -9.88 11.85 -25.92
C SER A 237 -10.17 12.23 -24.48
N SER A 238 -11.27 12.97 -24.24
CA SER A 238 -11.65 13.37 -22.88
C SER A 238 -11.91 12.16 -21.98
N ARG A 239 -12.51 11.10 -22.51
CA ARG A 239 -12.72 9.87 -21.75
C ARG A 239 -11.40 9.18 -21.41
N ILE A 240 -10.47 9.08 -22.35
CA ILE A 240 -9.14 8.48 -22.11
C ILE A 240 -8.41 9.27 -21.02
N ASP A 241 -8.42 10.60 -21.09
CA ASP A 241 -7.80 11.46 -20.07
C ASP A 241 -8.38 11.17 -18.68
N ILE A 242 -9.71 11.07 -18.56
CA ILE A 242 -10.40 10.71 -17.30
C ILE A 242 -10.00 9.30 -16.82
N LEU A 243 -9.90 8.33 -17.74
CA LEU A 243 -9.57 6.94 -17.40
C LEU A 243 -8.11 6.77 -16.98
N LEU A 244 -7.21 7.61 -17.49
CA LEU A 244 -5.76 7.58 -17.19
C LEU A 244 -5.38 8.51 -16.04
N GLU A 245 -6.17 9.52 -15.70
CA GLU A 245 -5.90 10.45 -14.59
C GLU A 245 -5.48 9.73 -13.28
N PRO A 246 -6.15 8.67 -12.81
CA PRO A 246 -5.76 8.00 -11.56
C PRO A 246 -4.33 7.43 -11.59
N THR A 247 -3.83 7.06 -12.76
CA THR A 247 -2.50 6.47 -12.93
C THR A 247 -1.37 7.46 -12.68
N GLN A 248 -1.63 8.77 -12.81
CA GLN A 248 -0.65 9.84 -12.63
C GLN A 248 -0.34 10.13 -11.15
N TYR A 249 -1.23 9.74 -10.24
CA TYR A 249 -1.14 10.08 -8.81
C TYR A 249 -0.86 8.88 -7.91
N THR A 250 -0.50 7.74 -8.49
CA THR A 250 -0.27 6.49 -7.74
C THR A 250 1.18 6.03 -7.89
N PHE A 251 1.41 4.73 -8.05
CA PHE A 251 2.75 4.16 -8.15
C PHE A 251 3.10 3.95 -9.63
N HIS A 252 4.39 4.07 -9.94
CA HIS A 252 4.91 3.82 -11.29
C HIS A 252 5.45 2.39 -11.37
N ILE A 253 5.24 1.72 -12.50
CA ILE A 253 5.58 0.30 -12.68
C ILE A 253 6.55 0.06 -13.84
N PHE A 254 6.71 1.03 -14.75
CA PHE A 254 7.55 0.88 -15.92
C PHE A 254 8.90 1.56 -15.72
N ALA A 255 9.92 0.77 -15.36
CA ALA A 255 11.28 1.27 -15.28
C ALA A 255 11.76 1.78 -16.65
N PRO A 256 12.57 2.86 -16.71
CA PRO A 256 13.19 3.32 -17.95
C PRO A 256 14.12 2.26 -18.54
N THR A 257 14.53 2.45 -19.79
CA THR A 257 15.48 1.53 -20.44
C THR A 257 16.84 1.55 -19.73
N ALA A 258 17.60 0.46 -19.86
CA ALA A 258 18.94 0.37 -19.25
C ALA A 258 19.94 1.36 -19.86
N ASP A 259 19.70 1.79 -21.10
CA ASP A 259 20.55 2.73 -21.83
C ASP A 259 20.37 4.20 -21.39
N ALA A 260 19.39 4.47 -20.52
CA ALA A 260 19.15 5.78 -19.89
C ALA A 260 19.36 5.69 -18.36
N PRO A 261 20.60 5.54 -17.87
CA PRO A 261 20.88 5.40 -16.44
C PRO A 261 20.57 6.66 -15.63
N ASP A 262 20.61 7.83 -16.26
CA ASP A 262 20.35 9.12 -15.62
C ASP A 262 18.84 9.38 -15.37
N GLU A 263 17.97 8.64 -16.05
CA GLU A 263 16.52 8.71 -15.81
C GLU A 263 16.16 7.86 -14.59
N ALA A 264 16.02 8.50 -13.44
CA ALA A 264 15.68 7.82 -12.18
C ALA A 264 14.18 7.56 -12.03
N GLU A 265 13.32 8.34 -12.70
CA GLU A 265 11.87 8.26 -12.55
C GLU A 265 11.28 7.18 -13.47
N TRP A 266 10.55 6.24 -12.88
CA TRP A 266 9.80 5.22 -13.60
C TRP A 266 8.57 5.87 -14.23
N LEU A 267 8.10 5.32 -15.34
CA LEU A 267 6.89 5.78 -16.00
C LEU A 267 5.64 5.21 -15.31
N GLY A 268 4.67 6.09 -15.07
CA GLY A 268 3.31 5.70 -14.73
C GLY A 268 2.61 5.00 -15.89
N ILE A 269 1.47 4.36 -15.63
CA ILE A 269 0.74 3.64 -16.68
C ILE A 269 0.21 4.61 -17.75
N GLY A 270 -0.38 5.74 -17.35
CA GLY A 270 -0.86 6.76 -18.28
C GLY A 270 0.26 7.35 -19.12
N ASP A 271 1.40 7.69 -18.49
CA ASP A 271 2.55 8.20 -19.23
C ASP A 271 3.07 7.15 -20.23
N ALA A 272 3.14 5.88 -19.84
CA ALA A 272 3.55 4.80 -20.73
C ALA A 272 2.59 4.62 -21.93
N VAL A 273 1.28 4.77 -21.71
CA VAL A 273 0.29 4.78 -22.80
C VAL A 273 0.55 5.96 -23.74
N MET A 274 0.73 7.17 -23.21
CA MET A 274 1.01 8.37 -24.01
C MET A 274 2.33 8.28 -24.78
N HIS A 275 3.38 7.72 -24.16
CA HIS A 275 4.66 7.47 -24.81
C HIS A 275 4.52 6.46 -25.96
N ALA A 276 3.74 5.39 -25.77
CA ALA A 276 3.50 4.40 -26.82
C ALA A 276 2.73 4.96 -28.02
N PHE A 277 1.84 5.95 -27.81
CA PHE A 277 1.20 6.69 -28.90
C PHE A 277 2.17 7.60 -29.67
N ALA A 278 3.10 8.25 -28.94
CA ALA A 278 4.04 9.19 -29.52
C ALA A 278 5.16 8.50 -30.33
N ASP A 279 5.70 7.39 -29.80
CA ASP A 279 6.76 6.60 -30.42
C ASP A 279 6.51 5.09 -30.25
N GLN A 280 5.96 4.46 -31.30
CA GLN A 280 5.67 3.03 -31.33
C GLN A 280 6.94 2.15 -31.20
N GLN A 281 8.13 2.65 -31.57
CA GLN A 281 9.33 1.83 -31.61
C GLN A 281 9.99 1.72 -30.22
N SER A 282 10.01 2.82 -29.46
CA SER A 282 10.50 2.83 -28.07
C SER A 282 9.45 2.32 -27.06
N GLY A 283 8.16 2.33 -27.43
CA GLY A 283 7.04 1.94 -26.57
C GLY A 283 6.71 0.44 -26.51
N LEU A 284 7.30 -0.40 -27.37
CA LEU A 284 6.96 -1.84 -27.51
C LEU A 284 6.97 -2.64 -26.20
N GLU A 285 7.92 -2.36 -25.30
CA GLU A 285 7.99 -3.06 -24.02
C GLU A 285 6.95 -2.55 -23.01
N CYS A 286 6.66 -1.25 -23.01
CA CYS A 286 5.56 -0.67 -22.24
C CYS A 286 4.20 -1.21 -22.73
N LEU A 287 4.03 -1.36 -24.04
CA LEU A 287 2.85 -1.97 -24.67
C LEU A 287 2.60 -3.39 -24.14
N SER A 288 3.63 -4.22 -24.04
CA SER A 288 3.49 -5.59 -23.52
C SER A 288 2.98 -5.62 -22.06
N GLY A 289 3.42 -4.66 -21.24
CA GLY A 289 2.97 -4.52 -19.87
C GLY A 289 1.56 -3.94 -19.74
N ILE A 290 1.21 -2.96 -20.57
CA ILE A 290 -0.15 -2.42 -20.66
C ILE A 290 -1.12 -3.53 -21.09
N ALA A 291 -0.77 -4.32 -22.12
CA ALA A 291 -1.56 -5.46 -22.55
C ALA A 291 -1.74 -6.49 -21.44
N ALA A 292 -0.69 -6.80 -20.67
CA ALA A 292 -0.80 -7.70 -19.53
C ALA A 292 -1.73 -7.16 -18.44
N LEU A 293 -1.71 -5.85 -18.15
CA LEU A 293 -2.63 -5.23 -17.20
C LEU A 293 -4.09 -5.32 -17.65
N GLU A 294 -4.37 -5.10 -18.94
CA GLU A 294 -5.71 -5.27 -19.51
C GLU A 294 -6.18 -6.72 -19.47
N ASP A 295 -5.33 -7.67 -19.89
CA ASP A 295 -5.64 -9.10 -19.84
C ASP A 295 -5.98 -9.55 -18.40
N LEU A 296 -5.21 -9.08 -17.42
CA LEU A 296 -5.42 -9.41 -16.00
C LEU A 296 -6.78 -8.94 -15.47
N VAL A 297 -7.27 -7.80 -15.95
CA VAL A 297 -8.63 -7.34 -15.62
C VAL A 297 -9.67 -8.34 -16.13
N GLY A 298 -9.52 -8.85 -17.35
CA GLY A 298 -10.39 -9.88 -17.91
C GLY A 298 -10.30 -11.23 -17.15
N LEU A 299 -9.11 -11.58 -16.68
CA LEU A 299 -8.83 -12.86 -16.00
C LEU A 299 -9.16 -12.87 -14.50
N ARG A 300 -9.65 -11.76 -13.92
CA ARG A 300 -9.96 -11.65 -12.47
C ARG A 300 -10.91 -12.72 -11.90
N GLY A 301 -11.68 -13.39 -12.77
CA GLY A 301 -12.59 -14.49 -12.41
C GLY A 301 -11.98 -15.90 -12.50
N ASP A 302 -10.77 -16.05 -13.07
CA ASP A 302 -10.05 -17.32 -13.20
C ASP A 302 -8.68 -17.20 -12.51
N PRO A 303 -8.54 -17.71 -11.27
CA PRO A 303 -7.31 -17.56 -10.48
C PRO A 303 -6.09 -18.19 -11.12
N ALA A 304 -6.24 -19.31 -11.84
CA ALA A 304 -5.11 -20.02 -12.43
C ALA A 304 -4.59 -19.26 -13.65
N ALA A 305 -5.49 -18.80 -14.51
CA ALA A 305 -5.12 -17.98 -15.66
C ALA A 305 -4.58 -16.61 -15.23
N PHE A 306 -5.20 -15.99 -14.21
CA PHE A 306 -4.70 -14.75 -13.62
C PHE A 306 -3.28 -14.91 -13.08
N GLU A 307 -3.02 -15.96 -12.28
CA GLU A 307 -1.69 -16.20 -11.72
C GLU A 307 -0.62 -16.35 -12.81
N ALA A 308 -0.91 -17.12 -13.87
CA ALA A 308 0.01 -17.30 -14.98
C ALA A 308 0.33 -15.98 -15.67
N ARG A 309 -0.69 -15.17 -16.01
CA ARG A 309 -0.49 -13.86 -16.66
C ARG A 309 0.19 -12.85 -15.73
N PHE A 310 -0.12 -12.89 -14.43
CA PHE A 310 0.48 -11.99 -13.44
C PHE A 310 1.96 -12.31 -13.23
N LYS A 311 2.33 -13.59 -13.30
CA LYS A 311 3.72 -14.04 -13.28
C LYS A 311 4.51 -13.47 -14.47
N GLU A 312 3.96 -13.50 -15.68
CA GLU A 312 4.61 -12.92 -16.87
C GLU A 312 4.83 -11.41 -16.71
N LEU A 313 3.81 -10.67 -16.25
CA LEU A 313 3.94 -9.25 -15.93
C LEU A 313 5.04 -9.01 -14.88
N HIS A 314 5.03 -9.80 -13.81
CA HIS A 314 6.03 -9.72 -12.74
C HIS A 314 7.45 -9.95 -13.26
N GLU A 315 7.67 -11.01 -14.05
CA GLU A 315 8.97 -11.32 -14.63
C GLU A 315 9.46 -10.21 -15.57
N GLY A 316 8.58 -9.63 -16.38
CA GLY A 316 8.91 -8.50 -17.26
C GLY A 316 9.25 -7.20 -16.52
N VAL A 317 8.54 -6.89 -15.44
CA VAL A 317 8.80 -5.70 -14.60
C VAL A 317 10.07 -5.88 -13.77
N VAL A 318 10.23 -7.05 -13.13
CA VAL A 318 11.42 -7.38 -12.32
C VAL A 318 12.67 -7.46 -13.18
N GLY A 319 12.59 -8.07 -14.36
CA GLY A 319 13.73 -8.17 -15.27
C GLY A 319 14.34 -6.81 -15.60
N ARG A 320 13.50 -5.82 -15.88
CA ARG A 320 13.95 -4.43 -16.12
C ARG A 320 14.55 -3.77 -14.89
N ALA A 321 13.88 -3.90 -13.74
CA ALA A 321 14.38 -3.36 -12.48
C ALA A 321 15.75 -3.96 -12.08
N VAL A 322 15.97 -5.26 -12.35
CA VAL A 322 17.24 -5.94 -12.09
C VAL A 322 18.35 -5.43 -13.01
N LEU A 323 18.09 -5.23 -14.30
CA LEU A 323 19.08 -4.70 -15.24
C LEU A 323 19.61 -3.31 -14.83
N ARG A 324 18.78 -2.53 -14.12
CA ARG A 324 19.14 -1.20 -13.59
C ARG A 324 19.73 -1.23 -12.18
N GLY A 325 19.66 -2.37 -11.48
CA GLY A 325 20.03 -2.46 -10.06
C GLY A 325 19.00 -1.87 -9.08
N ASP A 326 17.79 -1.55 -9.56
CA ASP A 326 16.71 -0.96 -8.77
C ASP A 326 15.97 -1.99 -7.90
N TYR A 327 16.22 -3.30 -8.10
CA TYR A 327 15.48 -4.39 -7.47
C TYR A 327 16.06 -4.91 -6.14
N ASP A 328 17.35 -4.67 -5.86
CA ASP A 328 18.07 -5.36 -4.77
C ASP A 328 17.42 -5.21 -3.38
N GLN A 329 16.82 -4.05 -3.12
CA GLN A 329 16.18 -3.74 -1.84
C GLN A 329 14.77 -4.32 -1.72
N VAL A 330 14.12 -4.69 -2.82
CA VAL A 330 12.71 -5.10 -2.83
C VAL A 330 12.50 -6.42 -2.06
N PRO A 331 13.21 -7.54 -2.35
CA PRO A 331 13.07 -8.75 -1.56
C PRO A 331 13.49 -8.58 -0.09
N LEU A 332 14.46 -7.72 0.20
CA LEU A 332 14.90 -7.40 1.55
C LEU A 332 13.81 -6.71 2.36
N GLU A 333 13.11 -5.75 1.76
CA GLU A 333 12.01 -5.03 2.40
C GLU A 333 10.80 -5.94 2.69
N VAL A 334 10.48 -6.87 1.78
CA VAL A 334 9.44 -7.90 2.03
C VAL A 334 9.80 -8.76 3.25
N ARG A 335 11.04 -9.25 3.33
CA ARG A 335 11.52 -10.02 4.47
C ARG A 335 11.51 -9.19 5.76
N PHE A 336 11.83 -7.90 5.65
CA PHE A 336 11.83 -6.98 6.79
C PHE A 336 10.44 -6.85 7.42
N TYR A 337 9.42 -6.58 6.60
CA TYR A 337 8.05 -6.44 7.09
C TYR A 337 7.44 -7.76 7.56
N ARG A 338 7.74 -8.90 6.91
CA ARG A 338 7.34 -10.22 7.43
C ARG A 338 8.01 -10.59 8.76
N GLY A 339 9.16 -9.98 9.06
CA GLY A 339 9.95 -10.25 10.26
C GLY A 339 9.41 -9.61 11.54
N ASP A 340 8.61 -8.55 11.44
CA ASP A 340 8.03 -7.81 12.59
C ASP A 340 9.02 -7.55 13.75
N PHE A 341 10.26 -7.17 13.41
CA PHE A 341 11.38 -7.09 14.36
C PHE A 341 11.07 -6.25 15.60
N PHE A 342 10.42 -5.09 15.42
CA PHE A 342 10.10 -4.18 16.53
C PHE A 342 8.99 -4.71 17.43
N TYR A 343 8.00 -5.43 16.88
CA TYR A 343 6.97 -6.08 17.68
C TYR A 343 7.56 -7.25 18.49
N ARG A 344 8.40 -8.08 17.87
CA ARG A 344 9.13 -9.15 18.58
C ARG A 344 10.05 -8.59 19.65
N ALA A 345 10.73 -7.46 19.39
CA ALA A 345 11.55 -6.76 20.37
C ALA A 345 10.71 -6.26 21.56
N LEU A 346 9.54 -5.67 21.31
CA LEU A 346 8.60 -5.26 22.35
C LEU A 346 8.20 -6.44 23.24
N LEU A 347 7.86 -7.60 22.66
CA LEU A 347 7.55 -8.81 23.43
C LEU A 347 8.74 -9.26 24.29
N CYS A 348 9.96 -9.22 23.75
CA CYS A 348 11.17 -9.53 24.49
C CYS A 348 11.39 -8.57 25.68
N PHE A 349 11.20 -7.25 25.51
CA PHE A 349 11.33 -6.30 26.60
C PHE A 349 10.24 -6.47 27.66
N LEU A 350 9.00 -6.72 27.27
CA LEU A 350 7.89 -7.01 28.20
C LEU A 350 8.14 -8.30 28.98
N LEU A 351 8.61 -9.36 28.31
CA LEU A 351 9.01 -10.59 28.98
C LEU A 351 10.13 -10.33 29.99
N SER A 352 11.14 -9.56 29.60
CA SER A 352 12.25 -9.19 30.49
C SER A 352 11.75 -8.42 31.71
N PHE A 353 10.81 -7.48 31.54
CA PHE A 353 10.20 -6.74 32.63
C PHE A 353 9.41 -7.66 33.57
N LEU A 354 8.59 -8.56 33.03
CA LEU A 354 7.84 -9.54 33.83
C LEU A 354 8.78 -10.46 34.61
N LEU A 355 9.86 -10.92 34.01
CA LEU A 355 10.87 -11.74 34.68
C LEU A 355 11.60 -10.95 35.78
N CYS A 356 11.83 -9.64 35.61
CA CYS A 356 12.33 -8.79 36.68
C CYS A 356 11.37 -8.78 37.89
N CYS A 357 10.07 -8.63 37.66
CA CYS A 357 9.06 -8.71 38.74
C CYS A 357 9.07 -10.08 39.45
N VAL A 358 9.15 -11.17 38.69
CA VAL A 358 9.22 -12.54 39.24
C VAL A 358 10.51 -12.76 40.03
N SER A 359 11.62 -12.11 39.63
CA SER A 359 12.89 -12.22 40.34
C SER A 359 12.82 -11.73 41.79
N TRP A 360 11.90 -10.82 42.12
CA TRP A 360 11.65 -10.39 43.50
C TRP A 360 10.96 -11.45 44.35
N LEU A 361 10.13 -12.29 43.74
CA LEU A 361 9.46 -13.41 44.40
C LEU A 361 10.38 -14.63 44.58
N VAL A 362 11.33 -14.83 43.64
CA VAL A 362 12.25 -15.98 43.65
C VAL A 362 13.71 -15.53 43.43
N PRO A 363 14.30 -14.76 44.37
CA PRO A 363 15.59 -14.08 44.17
C PRO A 363 16.79 -15.03 44.03
N ARG A 364 16.64 -16.30 44.41
CA ARG A 364 17.68 -17.34 44.33
C ARG A 364 17.69 -18.11 43.00
N SER A 365 16.72 -17.89 42.11
CA SER A 365 16.65 -18.65 40.86
C SER A 365 17.58 -18.09 39.78
N ALA A 366 18.65 -18.81 39.47
CA ALA A 366 19.57 -18.46 38.38
C ALA A 366 18.90 -18.49 36.99
N TRP A 367 17.87 -19.32 36.82
CA TRP A 367 17.12 -19.42 35.55
C TRP A 367 16.35 -18.14 35.24
N VAL A 368 15.76 -17.50 36.25
CA VAL A 368 15.03 -16.22 36.07
C VAL A 368 16.01 -15.13 35.64
N VAL A 369 17.16 -15.04 36.30
CA VAL A 369 18.20 -14.05 35.96
C VAL A 369 18.73 -14.25 34.54
N ARG A 370 19.01 -15.50 34.12
CA ARG A 370 19.40 -15.80 32.74
C ARG A 370 18.30 -15.45 31.75
N GLY A 371 17.05 -15.74 32.09
CA GLY A 371 15.88 -15.38 31.28
C GLY A 371 15.79 -13.88 31.04
N ILE A 372 15.92 -13.05 32.09
CA ILE A 372 15.94 -11.58 31.99
C ILE A 372 16.98 -11.14 30.97
N TRP A 373 18.24 -11.54 31.15
CA TRP A 373 19.32 -11.15 30.26
C TRP A 373 19.14 -11.66 28.82
N ALA A 374 18.68 -12.90 28.65
CA ALA A 374 18.40 -13.45 27.32
C ALA A 374 17.30 -12.66 26.60
N SER A 375 16.19 -12.35 27.29
CA SER A 375 15.11 -11.56 26.71
C SER A 375 15.50 -10.09 26.48
N LEU A 376 16.27 -9.47 27.38
CA LEU A 376 16.75 -8.11 27.22
C LEU A 376 17.69 -7.99 26.02
N LEU A 377 18.73 -8.83 25.96
CA LEU A 377 19.71 -8.82 24.87
C LEU A 377 19.08 -9.25 23.55
N GLY A 378 18.16 -10.22 23.57
CA GLY A 378 17.38 -10.61 22.40
C GLY A 378 16.54 -9.46 21.85
N GLY A 379 15.83 -8.74 22.73
CA GLY A 379 15.06 -7.54 22.37
C GLY A 379 15.95 -6.45 21.79
N THR A 380 17.05 -6.11 22.47
CA THR A 380 18.03 -5.13 21.98
C THR A 380 18.61 -5.52 20.62
N GLY A 381 18.98 -6.79 20.43
CA GLY A 381 19.50 -7.30 19.17
C GLY A 381 18.49 -7.18 18.02
N LEU A 382 17.22 -7.49 18.28
CA LEU A 382 16.14 -7.31 17.29
C LEU A 382 15.94 -5.84 16.90
N VAL A 383 16.00 -4.90 17.85
CA VAL A 383 15.92 -3.46 17.54
C VAL A 383 17.11 -3.02 16.68
N ILE A 384 18.33 -3.40 17.06
CA ILE A 384 19.54 -3.06 16.28
C ILE A 384 19.43 -3.63 14.86
N LEU A 385 19.07 -4.90 14.73
CA LEU A 385 18.88 -5.54 13.43
C LEU A 385 17.82 -4.83 12.59
N GLY A 386 16.68 -4.48 13.20
CA GLY A 386 15.61 -3.74 12.52
C GLY A 386 16.05 -2.35 12.05
N ILE A 387 16.83 -1.62 12.86
CA ILE A 387 17.40 -0.32 12.49
C ILE A 387 18.38 -0.48 11.33
N VAL A 388 19.32 -1.44 11.41
CA VAL A 388 20.32 -1.70 10.37
C VAL A 388 19.67 -2.04 9.05
N LEU A 389 18.69 -2.96 9.05
CA LEU A 389 17.95 -3.33 7.84
C LEU A 389 17.20 -2.12 7.25
N ARG A 390 16.57 -1.28 8.07
CA ARG A 390 15.94 -0.04 7.58
C ARG A 390 16.95 0.92 6.95
N CYS A 391 18.14 1.06 7.51
CA CYS A 391 19.19 1.91 6.93
C CYS A 391 19.63 1.39 5.57
N ILE A 392 19.77 0.07 5.40
CA ILE A 392 20.12 -0.55 4.12
C ILE A 392 18.98 -0.31 3.10
N ILE A 393 17.72 -0.59 3.49
CA ILE A 393 16.55 -0.48 2.61
C ILE A 393 16.28 0.98 2.18
N ARG A 394 16.47 1.95 3.08
CA ARG A 394 16.20 3.36 2.79
C ARG A 394 17.42 4.15 2.29
N GLY A 395 18.62 3.57 2.31
CA GLY A 395 19.85 4.23 1.90
C GLY A 395 20.24 5.45 2.74
N ARG A 396 19.75 5.57 3.98
CA ARG A 396 19.96 6.75 4.84
C ARG A 396 20.06 6.40 6.33
N PRO A 397 20.75 7.23 7.15
CA PRO A 397 20.91 6.99 8.59
C PRO A 397 19.59 7.17 9.37
N PRO A 398 19.47 6.60 10.59
CA PRO A 398 18.21 6.42 11.31
C PRO A 398 17.79 7.65 12.12
N VAL A 399 17.92 8.85 11.56
CA VAL A 399 17.64 10.13 12.23
C VAL A 399 16.84 11.09 11.35
N SER A 400 16.28 10.58 10.25
CA SER A 400 15.59 11.42 9.27
C SER A 400 14.14 11.71 9.67
N THR A 401 13.55 10.88 10.53
CA THR A 401 12.16 11.02 10.98
C THR A 401 12.03 10.86 12.49
N LEU A 402 10.89 11.27 13.06
CA LEU A 402 10.62 11.15 14.50
C LEU A 402 10.57 9.68 14.90
N TYR A 403 9.95 8.84 14.08
CA TYR A 403 9.92 7.39 14.26
C TYR A 403 11.32 6.80 14.37
N GLU A 404 12.20 7.12 13.41
CA GLU A 404 13.57 6.61 13.40
C GLU A 404 14.37 7.10 14.62
N THR A 405 14.18 8.37 14.99
CA THR A 405 14.81 8.98 16.16
C THR A 405 14.38 8.29 17.47
N ILE A 406 13.08 7.94 17.61
CA ILE A 406 12.57 7.22 18.77
C ILE A 406 13.20 5.83 18.88
N LEU A 407 13.31 5.10 17.76
CA LEU A 407 13.96 3.78 17.75
C LEU A 407 15.44 3.89 18.17
N PHE A 408 16.15 4.86 17.61
CA PHE A 408 17.58 5.08 17.90
C PHE A 408 17.81 5.49 19.37
N THR A 409 17.05 6.47 19.86
CA THR A 409 17.19 6.93 21.26
C THR A 409 16.81 5.84 22.27
N ALA A 410 15.79 5.03 21.97
CA ALA A 410 15.43 3.88 22.80
C ALA A 410 16.57 2.87 22.90
N VAL A 411 17.18 2.47 21.76
CA VAL A 411 18.25 1.47 21.79
C VAL A 411 19.51 2.00 22.51
N VAL A 412 19.86 3.27 22.31
CA VAL A 412 20.98 3.91 23.03
C VAL A 412 20.71 3.94 24.52
N GLY A 413 19.50 4.33 24.96
CA GLY A 413 19.12 4.33 26.37
C GLY A 413 19.21 2.94 27.01
N VAL A 414 18.78 1.91 26.29
CA VAL A 414 18.91 0.50 26.73
C VAL A 414 20.39 0.09 26.86
N LEU A 415 21.23 0.42 25.88
CA LEU A 415 22.66 0.09 25.92
C LEU A 415 23.39 0.80 27.06
N VAL A 416 23.09 2.07 27.32
CA VAL A 416 23.64 2.82 28.45
C VAL A 416 23.21 2.19 29.78
N ALA A 417 21.94 1.81 29.92
CA ALA A 417 21.45 1.14 31.13
C ALA A 417 22.12 -0.24 31.34
N ILE A 418 22.35 -1.00 30.27
CA ILE A 418 23.13 -2.26 30.32
C ILE A 418 24.57 -1.99 30.77
N ALA A 419 25.22 -0.94 30.26
CA ALA A 419 26.58 -0.57 30.67
C ALA A 419 26.65 -0.15 32.15
N ILE A 420 25.69 0.64 32.62
CA ILE A 420 25.58 1.03 34.05
C ILE A 420 25.40 -0.21 34.92
N GLU A 421 24.56 -1.16 34.52
CA GLU A 421 24.40 -2.42 35.27
C GLU A 421 25.71 -3.21 35.35
N ALA A 422 26.45 -3.28 34.24
CA ALA A 422 27.73 -4.00 34.20
C ALA A 422 28.76 -3.41 35.20
N MET A 423 28.70 -2.10 35.44
CA MET A 423 29.56 -1.38 36.38
C MET A 423 29.08 -1.47 37.83
N ASN A 424 27.79 -1.18 38.09
CA ASN A 424 27.26 -1.00 39.44
C ASN A 424 26.67 -2.28 40.05
N ARG A 425 26.25 -3.25 39.22
CA ARG A 425 25.71 -4.57 39.63
C ARG A 425 24.56 -4.52 40.67
N GLN A 426 23.80 -3.43 40.69
CA GLN A 426 22.70 -3.21 41.65
C GLN A 426 21.34 -3.74 41.16
N ARG A 427 21.25 -4.31 39.95
CA ARG A 427 20.02 -4.83 39.30
C ARG A 427 18.93 -3.79 38.99
N ILE A 428 19.14 -2.53 39.36
CA ILE A 428 18.19 -1.43 39.11
C ILE A 428 18.22 -1.02 37.64
N ALA A 429 19.42 -0.96 37.04
CA ALA A 429 19.57 -0.46 35.67
C ALA A 429 19.00 -1.44 34.64
N VAL A 430 18.93 -2.74 34.95
CA VAL A 430 18.21 -3.74 34.13
C VAL A 430 16.72 -3.41 34.03
N VAL A 431 16.08 -3.06 35.14
CA VAL A 431 14.65 -2.70 35.13
C VAL A 431 14.44 -1.45 34.26
N VAL A 432 15.28 -0.43 34.43
CA VAL A 432 15.25 0.78 33.60
C VAL A 432 15.42 0.44 32.12
N ALA A 433 16.37 -0.43 31.76
CA ALA A 433 16.58 -0.88 30.39
C ALA A 433 15.31 -1.52 29.80
N THR A 434 14.64 -2.40 30.54
CA THR A 434 13.41 -3.05 30.06
C THR A 434 12.26 -2.07 29.82
N VAL A 435 12.09 -1.08 30.71
CA VAL A 435 11.05 -0.06 30.60
C VAL A 435 11.33 0.89 29.44
N LEU A 436 12.59 1.33 29.28
CA LEU A 436 13.00 2.17 28.15
C LEU A 436 12.82 1.45 26.81
N GLY A 437 13.22 0.17 26.73
CA GLY A 437 13.06 -0.64 25.53
C GLY A 437 11.58 -0.83 25.15
N ALA A 438 10.74 -1.24 26.12
CA ALA A 438 9.30 -1.43 25.88
C ALA A 438 8.59 -0.10 25.53
N GLY A 439 8.87 0.96 26.30
CA GLY A 439 8.30 2.29 26.06
C GLY A 439 8.71 2.87 24.70
N GLY A 440 9.98 2.72 24.32
CA GLY A 440 10.50 3.12 23.01
C GLY A 440 9.83 2.39 21.85
N MET A 441 9.68 1.06 21.94
CA MET A 441 8.99 0.29 20.90
C MET A 441 7.52 0.66 20.80
N PHE A 442 6.82 0.83 21.92
CA PHE A 442 5.42 1.25 21.94
C PHE A 442 5.22 2.64 21.31
N LEU A 443 6.08 3.60 21.67
CA LEU A 443 6.05 4.94 21.08
C LEU A 443 6.34 4.88 19.57
N SER A 444 7.34 4.10 19.14
CA SER A 444 7.67 3.98 17.71
C SER A 444 6.46 3.51 16.89
N MET A 445 5.72 2.49 17.33
CA MET A 445 4.53 2.01 16.62
C MET A 445 3.44 3.09 16.51
N LYS A 446 3.29 3.95 17.53
CA LYS A 446 2.36 5.08 17.50
C LYS A 446 2.79 6.16 16.50
N TYR A 447 4.09 6.45 16.39
CA TYR A 447 4.60 7.46 15.46
C TYR A 447 4.71 6.97 14.01
N GLU A 448 4.83 5.66 13.78
CA GLU A 448 4.75 5.09 12.42
C GLU A 448 3.40 5.40 11.76
N LEU A 449 2.32 5.36 12.54
CA LEU A 449 0.99 5.77 12.09
C LEU A 449 0.95 7.25 11.69
N LYS A 450 1.60 8.11 12.46
CA LYS A 450 1.64 9.56 12.22
C LYS A 450 2.50 9.93 11.01
N GLU A 451 3.53 9.16 10.70
CA GLU A 451 4.35 9.35 9.50
C GLU A 451 3.73 8.74 8.24
N ALA A 452 2.83 7.77 8.41
CA ALA A 452 2.06 7.22 7.31
C ALA A 452 0.91 8.12 6.89
N ALA A 453 0.34 8.90 7.83
CA ALA A 453 -0.67 9.95 7.59
C ALA A 453 -0.04 11.24 7.08
#